data_AF-A0A2V9BLY4-F1
#
_entry.id   AF-A0A2V9BLY4-F1
#
_cell.length_a   1.000
_cell.length_b   1.000
_cell.length_c   1.000
_cell.angle_alpha   90.00
_cell.angle_beta   90.00
_cell.angle_gamma   90.00
#
_symmetry.space_group_name_H-M   'P 1'
#
loop_
_entity.id
_entity.type
_entity.pdbx_description
1 polymer ?
#
loop_
_entity_poly.entity_id
_entity_poly.type
_entity_poly.pdbx_seq_one_letter_code
_entity_poly.pdbx_strand_id
1 'polypeptide(L)'
;MARPDAVRRVKSYSAATGYVYQYYFYEVQKLRRGLLSGTEYVYKVSVDRQKVFPLRIFIRQSAIQEWSQRVGREMTGTEEYAVAKMRLFQGFDEIEDLAATPAELVVDESNLESLLSQLDL
;
A
#
# COMPACT_ATOMS: atom_id res chain seq x y z
N MET A 1 -24.86 12.43 2.50
CA MET A 1 -24.00 13.63 2.61
C MET A 1 -22.59 13.26 2.17
N ALA A 2 -22.13 13.77 1.03
CA ALA A 2 -20.73 13.66 0.65
C ALA A 2 -19.91 14.44 1.67
N ARG A 3 -18.99 13.76 2.35
CA ARG A 3 -18.03 14.42 3.25
C ARG A 3 -17.30 15.49 2.41
N PRO A 4 -17.13 16.72 2.90
CA PRO A 4 -16.38 17.73 2.16
C PRO A 4 -15.03 17.14 1.79
N ASP A 5 -14.66 17.23 0.52
CA ASP A 5 -13.39 16.73 0.00
C ASP A 5 -12.28 17.58 0.64
N ALA A 6 -11.85 17.16 1.83
CA ALA A 6 -10.69 17.73 2.49
C ALA A 6 -9.56 17.61 1.48
N VAL A 7 -9.07 18.74 0.96
CA VAL A 7 -8.09 18.80 -0.14
C VAL A 7 -6.94 17.85 0.17
N ARG A 8 -6.95 16.68 -0.49
CA ARG A 8 -5.97 15.63 -0.22
C ARG A 8 -4.70 15.98 -0.99
N ARG A 9 -3.56 15.97 -0.30
CA ARG A 9 -2.27 16.25 -0.95
C ARG A 9 -1.94 15.14 -1.94
N VAL A 10 -2.13 15.42 -3.22
CA VAL A 10 -1.72 14.55 -4.32
C VAL A 10 -0.20 14.53 -4.41
N LYS A 11 0.37 13.33 -4.46
CA LYS A 11 1.79 13.08 -4.67
C LYS A 11 2.00 12.49 -6.06
N SER A 12 3.17 12.71 -6.64
CA SER A 12 3.56 12.10 -7.92
C SER A 12 4.74 11.16 -7.69
N TYR A 13 4.80 10.06 -8.44
CA TYR A 13 5.86 9.06 -8.43
C TYR A 13 6.21 8.68 -9.87
N SER A 14 7.49 8.72 -10.20
CA SER A 14 8.02 8.29 -11.50
C SER A 14 8.48 6.85 -11.37
N ALA A 15 7.78 5.95 -12.04
CA ALA A 15 8.03 4.52 -11.96
C ALA A 15 9.14 4.06 -12.92
N ALA A 16 9.76 2.93 -12.60
CA ALA A 16 10.74 2.26 -13.46
C ALA A 16 10.15 1.82 -14.81
N THR A 17 8.83 1.61 -14.88
CA THR A 17 8.06 1.32 -16.09
C THR A 17 7.99 2.49 -17.07
N GLY A 18 8.43 3.70 -16.67
CA GLY A 18 8.36 4.92 -17.46
C GLY A 18 7.07 5.71 -17.29
N TYR A 19 6.11 5.22 -16.51
CA TYR A 19 4.89 5.95 -16.17
C TYR A 19 5.08 6.90 -14.98
N VAL A 20 4.28 7.97 -14.95
CA VAL A 20 4.19 8.87 -13.79
C VAL A 20 2.82 8.70 -13.14
N TYR A 21 2.80 8.14 -11.94
CA TYR A 21 1.59 7.94 -11.17
C TYR A 21 1.36 9.11 -10.22
N GLN A 22 0.14 9.63 -10.22
CA GLN A 22 -0.37 10.50 -9.16
C GLN A 22 -1.16 9.67 -8.15
N TYR A 23 -0.91 9.87 -6.87
CA TYR A 23 -1.62 9.14 -5.84
C TYR A 23 -1.88 9.98 -4.58
N TYR A 24 -2.91 9.59 -3.83
CA TYR A 24 -3.15 10.09 -2.48
C TYR A 24 -3.75 8.99 -1.60
N PHE A 25 -3.48 9.10 -0.30
CA PHE A 25 -4.04 8.19 0.69
C PHE A 25 -5.56 8.38 0.81
N TYR A 26 -6.31 7.29 0.69
CA TYR A 26 -7.76 7.32 0.74
C TYR A 26 -8.30 7.02 2.14
N GLU A 27 -8.04 5.81 2.62
CA GLU A 27 -8.46 5.35 3.94
C GLU A 27 -7.64 4.13 4.37
N VAL A 28 -7.76 3.78 5.65
CA VAL A 28 -7.23 2.56 6.23
C VAL A 28 -8.34 1.87 7.00
N GLN A 29 -8.45 0.55 6.85
CA GLN A 29 -9.44 -0.24 7.56
C GLN A 29 -8.89 -1.61 7.96
N LYS A 30 -9.29 -2.10 9.13
CA LYS A 30 -9.03 -3.50 9.50
C LYS A 30 -10.01 -4.39 8.74
N LEU A 31 -9.49 -5.43 8.09
CA LEU A 31 -10.27 -6.30 7.24
C LEU A 31 -10.02 -7.76 7.60
N ARG A 32 -11.09 -8.57 7.60
CA ARG A 32 -11.04 -10.00 7.82
C ARG A 32 -11.67 -10.71 6.62
N ARG A 33 -10.91 -11.59 5.98
CA ARG A 33 -11.26 -12.36 4.78
C ARG A 33 -11.19 -13.85 5.10
N GLY A 34 -12.30 -14.40 5.60
CA GLY A 34 -12.36 -15.78 6.09
C GLY A 34 -11.37 -16.00 7.24
N LEU A 35 -10.36 -16.84 7.00
CA LEU A 35 -9.29 -17.14 7.96
C LEU A 35 -8.18 -16.08 7.99
N LEU A 36 -8.09 -15.22 6.97
CA LEU A 36 -7.08 -14.17 6.89
C LEU A 36 -7.59 -12.91 7.58
N SER A 37 -6.76 -12.28 8.40
CA SER A 37 -6.98 -10.96 8.97
C SER A 37 -5.83 -10.03 8.61
N GLY A 38 -6.10 -8.73 8.58
CA GLY A 38 -5.09 -7.75 8.21
C GLY A 38 -5.60 -6.32 8.20
N THR A 39 -4.73 -5.43 7.75
CA THR A 39 -5.04 -4.02 7.55
C THR A 39 -5.00 -3.71 6.06
N GLU A 40 -6.06 -3.07 5.55
CA GLU A 40 -6.15 -2.62 4.17
C GLU A 40 -5.90 -1.12 4.10
N TYR A 41 -4.90 -0.72 3.33
CA TYR A 41 -4.60 0.66 2.98
C TYR A 41 -5.08 0.92 1.56
N VAL A 42 -6.00 1.86 1.39
CA VAL A 42 -6.54 2.23 0.08
C VAL A 42 -5.88 3.52 -0.39
N TYR A 43 -5.33 3.48 -1.59
CA TYR A 43 -4.82 4.65 -2.31
C TYR A 43 -5.69 4.92 -3.52
N LYS A 44 -5.85 6.20 -3.85
CA LYS A 44 -6.43 6.60 -5.14
C LYS A 44 -5.28 6.97 -6.05
N VAL A 45 -5.23 6.32 -7.21
CA VAL A 45 -4.13 6.39 -8.15
C VAL A 45 -4.65 6.84 -9.52
N SER A 46 -3.84 7.61 -10.24
CA SER A 46 -4.09 8.02 -11.61
C SER A 46 -2.79 8.08 -12.40
N VAL A 47 -2.80 7.62 -13.65
CA VAL A 47 -1.65 7.74 -14.58
C VAL A 47 -1.77 9.00 -15.43
N ASP A 48 -2.97 9.27 -15.95
CA ASP A 48 -3.22 10.34 -16.93
C ASP A 48 -3.98 11.54 -16.33
N ARG A 49 -4.18 11.57 -15.01
CA ARG A 49 -5.02 12.55 -14.26
C ARG A 49 -6.52 12.52 -14.60
N GLN A 50 -6.93 11.84 -15.67
CA GLN A 50 -8.33 11.69 -16.07
C GLN A 50 -9.02 10.53 -15.35
N LYS A 51 -8.34 9.38 -15.27
CA LYS A 51 -8.88 8.16 -14.65
C LYS A 51 -8.26 7.96 -13.28
N VAL A 52 -9.09 8.03 -12.24
CA VAL A 52 -8.69 7.72 -10.87
C VAL A 52 -9.26 6.36 -10.48
N PHE A 53 -8.41 5.43 -10.09
CA PHE A 53 -8.80 4.09 -9.65
C PHE A 53 -8.30 3.81 -8.22
N PRO A 54 -9.01 2.98 -7.44
CA PRO A 54 -8.53 2.55 -6.14
C PRO A 54 -7.46 1.46 -6.29
N LEU A 55 -6.35 1.61 -5.57
CA LEU A 55 -5.37 0.56 -5.35
C LEU A 55 -5.42 0.14 -3.88
N ARG A 56 -5.48 -1.16 -3.62
CA ARG A 56 -5.60 -1.70 -2.26
C ARG A 56 -4.31 -2.41 -1.88
N ILE A 57 -3.75 -2.06 -0.73
CA ILE A 57 -2.63 -2.76 -0.13
C ILE A 57 -3.15 -3.50 1.09
N PHE A 58 -3.17 -4.84 1.04
CA PHE A 58 -3.60 -5.68 2.16
C PHE A 58 -2.39 -6.24 2.90
N ILE A 59 -2.19 -5.78 4.12
CA ILE A 59 -1.12 -6.23 4.99
C ILE A 59 -1.67 -7.34 5.89
N ARG A 60 -1.11 -8.54 5.75
CA ARG A 60 -1.53 -9.69 6.56
C ARG A 60 -1.10 -9.51 8.01
N GLN A 61 -2.03 -9.75 8.92
CA GLN A 61 -1.76 -9.73 10.35
C GLN A 61 -0.72 -10.80 10.74
N SER A 62 -0.71 -11.94 10.05
CA SER A 62 0.27 -13.02 10.27
C SER A 62 1.70 -12.55 10.00
N ALA A 63 1.94 -11.83 8.91
CA ALA A 63 3.25 -11.29 8.57
C ALA A 63 3.76 -10.30 9.62
N ILE A 64 2.88 -9.42 10.11
CA ILE A 64 3.20 -8.48 11.18
C ILE A 64 3.54 -9.20 12.48
N GLN A 65 2.78 -10.24 12.83
CA GLN A 65 3.03 -11.04 14.04
C GLN A 65 4.35 -11.82 13.96
N GLU A 66 4.61 -12.48 12.84
CA GLU A 66 5.85 -13.24 12.63
C GLU A 66 7.07 -12.32 12.71
N TRP A 67 7.03 -11.18 12.02
CA TRP A 67 8.09 -10.18 12.09
C TRP A 67 8.28 -9.66 13.52
N SER A 68 7.18 -9.35 14.23
CA SER A 68 7.26 -8.81 15.60
C SER A 68 7.86 -9.82 16.57
N GLN A 69 7.54 -11.11 16.42
CA GLN A 69 8.15 -12.19 17.21
C GLN A 69 9.64 -12.35 16.91
N ARG A 70 10.05 -12.23 15.63
CA ARG A 70 11.45 -12.35 15.21
C ARG A 70 12.31 -11.20 15.72
N VAL A 71 11.82 -9.96 15.60
CA VAL A 71 12.56 -8.75 16.00
C VAL A 71 12.43 -8.48 17.51
N GLY A 72 11.41 -9.03 18.16
CA GLY A 72 11.14 -8.83 19.58
C GLY A 72 10.51 -7.48 19.91
N ARG A 73 9.87 -6.83 18.92
CA ARG A 73 9.15 -5.55 19.08
C ARG A 73 7.87 -5.55 18.26
N GLU A 74 6.85 -4.81 18.72
CA GLU A 74 5.63 -4.60 17.94
C GLU A 74 5.84 -3.58 16.82
N MET A 75 5.22 -3.83 15.67
CA MET A 75 5.22 -2.86 14.56
C MET A 75 4.24 -1.72 14.85
N THR A 76 4.73 -0.48 14.72
CA THR A 76 3.90 0.70 14.88
C THR A 76 3.01 0.93 13.66
N GLY A 77 1.90 1.67 13.84
CA GLY A 77 1.05 2.05 12.71
C GLY A 77 1.76 2.93 11.67
N THR A 78 2.80 3.66 12.09
CA THR A 78 3.65 4.44 11.17
C THR A 78 4.53 3.54 10.30
N GLU A 79 5.14 2.50 10.88
CA GLU A 79 5.88 1.49 10.14
C GLU A 79 4.97 0.70 9.19
N GLU A 80 3.80 0.28 9.67
CA GLU A 80 2.83 -0.43 8.83
C GLU A 80 2.37 0.43 7.64
N TYR A 81 2.10 1.71 7.86
CA TYR A 81 1.81 2.66 6.78
C TYR A 81 2.99 2.85 5.82
N ALA A 82 4.22 2.92 6.34
CA ALA A 82 5.42 3.03 5.52
C ALA A 82 5.62 1.79 4.63
N VAL A 83 5.42 0.59 5.18
CA VAL A 83 5.42 -0.68 4.44
C VAL A 83 4.34 -0.69 3.36
N ALA A 84 3.11 -0.27 3.67
CA ALA A 84 2.03 -0.18 2.68
C ALA A 84 2.43 0.73 1.50
N LYS A 85 3.05 1.87 1.81
CA LYS A 85 3.53 2.83 0.82
C LYS A 85 4.72 2.29 0.02
N MET A 86 5.62 1.50 0.62
CA MET A 86 6.68 0.83 -0.13
C MET A 86 6.13 -0.21 -1.10
N ARG A 87 5.12 -0.98 -0.67
CA ARG A 87 4.48 -1.95 -1.55
C ARG A 87 3.76 -1.28 -2.73
N LEU A 88 3.16 -0.11 -2.49
CA LEU A 88 2.59 0.75 -3.53
C LEU A 88 3.63 1.13 -4.60
N PHE A 89 4.83 1.56 -4.18
CA PHE A 89 5.90 1.94 -5.11
C PHE A 89 6.45 0.75 -5.89
N GLN A 90 6.71 -0.38 -5.21
CA GLN A 90 7.07 -1.61 -5.90
C GLN A 90 6.01 -1.98 -6.95
N GLY A 91 4.72 -1.89 -6.60
CA GLY A 91 3.64 -2.11 -7.55
C GLY A 91 3.77 -1.24 -8.81
N PHE A 92 4.00 0.07 -8.64
CA PHE A 92 4.21 1.00 -9.76
C PHE A 92 5.42 0.63 -10.64
N ASP A 93 6.49 0.13 -10.03
CA ASP A 93 7.73 -0.24 -10.73
C ASP A 93 7.65 -1.61 -11.41
N GLU A 94 6.85 -2.53 -10.88
CA GLU A 94 6.79 -3.94 -11.33
C GLU A 94 5.67 -4.21 -12.34
N ILE A 95 4.55 -3.48 -12.26
CA ILE A 95 3.34 -3.77 -13.03
C ILE A 95 3.14 -2.67 -14.09
N GLU A 96 3.22 -3.04 -15.36
CA GLU A 96 3.13 -2.07 -16.47
C GLU A 96 1.73 -1.44 -16.62
N ASP A 97 0.65 -2.20 -16.33
CA ASP A 97 -0.73 -1.71 -16.45
C ASP A 97 -1.55 -1.94 -15.17
N LEU A 98 -1.23 -1.17 -14.12
CA LEU A 98 -2.02 -1.17 -12.87
C LEU A 98 -3.49 -0.75 -13.06
N ALA A 99 -3.81 -0.05 -14.14
CA ALA A 99 -5.13 0.52 -14.36
C ALA A 99 -6.11 -0.50 -15.00
N ALA A 100 -5.60 -1.48 -15.75
CA ALA A 100 -6.39 -2.48 -16.45
C ALA A 100 -7.03 -3.51 -15.50
N THR A 101 -6.42 -3.78 -14.36
CA THR A 101 -6.94 -4.75 -13.38
C THR A 101 -7.07 -4.09 -12.01
N PRO A 102 -8.15 -4.33 -11.24
CA PRO A 102 -8.21 -3.92 -9.84
C PRO A 102 -7.08 -4.60 -9.06
N ALA A 103 -5.93 -3.93 -9.01
CA ALA A 103 -4.73 -4.46 -8.40
C ALA A 103 -4.87 -4.35 -6.88
N GLU A 104 -5.02 -5.51 -6.27
CA GLU A 104 -4.77 -5.69 -4.87
C GLU A 104 -3.33 -6.17 -4.71
N LEU A 105 -2.53 -5.41 -3.97
CA LEU A 105 -1.19 -5.80 -3.60
C LEU A 105 -1.22 -6.32 -2.18
N VAL A 106 -0.55 -7.46 -1.96
CA VAL A 106 -0.47 -8.08 -0.65
C VAL A 106 0.91 -7.85 -0.05
N VAL A 107 0.94 -7.57 1.24
CA VAL A 107 2.13 -7.67 2.08
C VAL A 107 1.97 -8.88 2.97
N ASP A 108 2.88 -9.84 2.79
CA ASP A 108 2.93 -11.12 3.49
C ASP A 108 4.36 -11.39 3.97
N GLU A 109 4.55 -12.55 4.59
CA GLU A 109 5.80 -12.98 5.19
C GLU A 109 6.97 -12.93 4.18
N SER A 110 6.68 -13.15 2.89
CA SER A 110 7.67 -13.26 1.83
C SER A 110 8.28 -11.93 1.39
N ASN A 111 7.56 -10.80 1.58
CA ASN A 111 7.99 -9.50 1.07
C ASN A 111 8.12 -8.42 2.16
N LEU A 112 7.56 -8.63 3.35
CA LEU A 112 7.56 -7.65 4.43
C LEU A 112 8.98 -7.21 4.82
N GLU A 113 9.91 -8.17 4.97
CA GLU A 113 11.27 -7.86 5.40
C GLU A 113 12.02 -7.03 4.35
N SER A 114 11.89 -7.39 3.07
CA SER A 114 12.47 -6.61 1.97
C SER A 114 11.92 -5.19 1.91
N LEU A 115 10.61 -5.00 2.16
CA LEU A 115 9.99 -3.69 2.19
C LEU A 115 10.49 -2.84 3.36
N LEU A 116 10.71 -3.47 4.52
CA LEU A 116 11.26 -2.80 5.70
C LEU A 116 12.73 -2.42 5.52
N SER A 117 13.54 -3.27 4.88
CA SER A 117 14.95 -2.95 4.59
C SER A 117 15.11 -1.73 3.67
N GLN A 118 14.12 -1.43 2.83
CA GLN A 118 14.11 -0.24 1.98
C GLN A 118 13.78 1.06 2.73
N LEU A 119 13.29 0.97 3.97
CA LEU A 119 12.88 2.12 4.77
C LEU A 119 14.00 2.74 5.61
N ASP A 120 15.20 2.14 5.65
CA ASP A 120 16.34 2.56 6.49
C ASP A 120 15.93 2.79 7.96
N LEU A 121 15.38 1.74 8.59
CA LEU A 121 15.09 1.70 10.04
C LEU A 121 16.30 1.21 10.83
#